data_AF-A0A381W6Y8-F1
#
_entry.id   AF-A0A381W6Y8-F1
#
_cell.length_a   1.000
_cell.length_b   1.000
_cell.length_c   1.000
_cell.angle_alpha   90.00
_cell.angle_beta   90.00
_cell.angle_gamma   90.00
#
_symmetry.space_group_name_H-M   'P 1'
#
loop_
_entity.id
_entity.type
_entity.pdbx_description
1 polymer ?
#
loop_
_entity_poly.entity_id
_entity_poly.type
_entity_poly.pdbx_seq_one_letter_code
_entity_poly.pdbx_strand_id
1 'polypeptide(L)'
;MGAQDFEVIYDAKTWQDAFRTAVDDAYWSYGHAGYTGSICEKPGARLVTRPKGVKASTLKNTIELADRANEKWYFANEAEQKRAKAKALKALDQMHAWFGEYETDLILSLFDDKWEDALCIELTKSEYPNKYSDPTDRYYERLPRGHKMWIFFGMASS
;
A
#
# COMPACT_ATOMS: atom_id res chain seq x y z
N MET A 1 -13.92 3.87 -16.58
CA MET A 1 -12.56 3.38 -16.87
C MET A 1 -11.89 3.20 -15.52
N GLY A 2 -11.81 1.96 -15.05
CA GLY A 2 -11.59 1.64 -13.65
C GLY A 2 -10.16 1.89 -13.20
N ALA A 3 -10.02 2.30 -11.95
CA ALA A 3 -8.80 2.10 -11.19
C ALA A 3 -9.01 0.81 -10.39
N GLN A 4 -7.98 0.01 -10.21
CA GLN A 4 -8.01 -1.07 -9.24
C GLN A 4 -6.89 -0.86 -8.22
N ASP A 5 -7.19 -1.18 -6.97
CA ASP A 5 -6.20 -1.27 -5.91
C ASP A 5 -5.31 -2.50 -6.11
N PHE A 6 -4.00 -2.31 -5.92
CA PHE A 6 -3.08 -3.43 -5.82
C PHE A 6 -2.33 -3.40 -4.50
N GLU A 7 -1.95 -4.59 -4.05
CA GLU A 7 -1.10 -4.79 -2.87
C GLU A 7 -0.17 -5.95 -3.17
N VAL A 8 1.13 -5.74 -3.02
CA VAL A 8 2.13 -6.80 -3.13
C VAL A 8 3.18 -6.68 -2.03
N ILE A 9 3.69 -7.82 -1.60
CA ILE A 9 4.69 -7.89 -0.53
C ILE A 9 5.91 -8.65 -1.05
N TYR A 10 7.09 -8.03 -0.96
CA TYR A 10 8.36 -8.60 -1.41
C TYR A 10 9.45 -8.43 -0.36
N ASP A 11 10.40 -9.37 -0.34
CA ASP A 11 11.59 -9.28 0.50
C ASP A 11 12.82 -8.78 -0.26
N ALA A 12 13.54 -7.85 0.34
CA ALA A 12 14.88 -7.49 -0.09
C ALA A 12 15.60 -6.70 1.01
N LYS A 13 16.90 -6.43 0.81
CA LYS A 13 17.68 -5.58 1.73
C LYS A 13 17.25 -4.11 1.69
N THR A 14 16.85 -3.64 0.51
CA THR A 14 16.40 -2.26 0.26
C THR A 14 15.02 -2.30 -0.38
N TRP A 15 14.23 -1.24 -0.19
CA TRP A 15 12.91 -1.16 -0.82
C TRP A 15 13.01 -1.03 -2.34
N GLN A 16 14.07 -0.42 -2.88
CA GLN A 16 14.31 -0.32 -4.32
C GLN A 16 14.53 -1.70 -4.95
N ASP A 17 15.31 -2.56 -4.29
CA ASP A 17 15.55 -3.92 -4.75
C ASP A 17 14.26 -4.75 -4.69
N ALA A 18 13.48 -4.59 -3.63
CA ALA A 18 12.18 -5.26 -3.50
C ALA A 18 11.21 -4.79 -4.59
N PHE A 19 11.18 -3.48 -4.88
CA PHE A 19 10.33 -2.92 -5.94
C PHE A 19 10.71 -3.48 -7.32
N ARG A 20 12.00 -3.47 -7.66
CA ARG A 20 12.48 -4.03 -8.93
C ARG A 20 12.13 -5.51 -9.05
N THR A 21 12.34 -6.28 -7.99
CA THR A 21 11.99 -7.71 -7.96
C THR A 21 10.48 -7.91 -8.13
N ALA A 22 9.67 -7.06 -7.48
CA ALA A 22 8.21 -7.10 -7.60
C ALA A 22 7.74 -6.79 -9.03
N VAL A 23 8.34 -5.80 -9.66
CA VAL A 23 8.09 -5.43 -11.05
C VAL A 23 8.52 -6.55 -11.98
N ASP A 24 9.73 -7.12 -11.80
CA ASP A 24 10.25 -8.22 -12.63
C ASP A 24 9.40 -9.50 -12.52
N ASP A 25 8.94 -9.85 -11.31
CA ASP A 25 8.09 -11.03 -11.09
C ASP A 25 6.67 -10.81 -11.64
N ALA A 26 6.16 -9.59 -11.52
CA ALA A 26 4.93 -9.20 -12.20
C ALA A 26 5.12 -9.31 -13.73
N TYR A 27 6.26 -8.82 -14.27
CA TYR A 27 6.69 -9.00 -15.67
C TYR A 27 6.72 -10.44 -16.14
N TRP A 28 7.26 -11.32 -15.32
CA TRP A 28 7.32 -12.75 -15.60
C TRP A 28 5.92 -13.40 -15.58
N SER A 29 5.09 -13.01 -14.62
CA SER A 29 3.72 -13.50 -14.45
C SER A 29 2.78 -13.09 -15.60
N TYR A 30 3.18 -12.16 -16.47
CA TYR A 30 2.44 -11.75 -17.67
C TYR A 30 2.31 -12.83 -18.75
N GLY A 31 3.10 -13.92 -18.67
CA GLY A 31 2.79 -15.12 -19.44
C GLY A 31 1.45 -15.77 -19.08
N HIS A 32 0.86 -15.43 -17.92
CA HIS A 32 -0.28 -16.14 -17.33
C HIS A 32 -1.40 -15.27 -16.71
N ALA A 33 -1.15 -14.03 -16.25
CA ALA A 33 -2.10 -13.28 -15.40
C ALA A 33 -2.47 -11.83 -15.82
N GLY A 34 -1.86 -11.26 -16.87
CA GLY A 34 -2.20 -9.92 -17.40
C GLY A 34 -1.41 -8.74 -16.78
N TYR A 35 -1.18 -7.71 -17.60
CA TYR A 35 -0.34 -6.52 -17.31
C TYR A 35 -1.08 -5.45 -16.49
N THR A 36 -2.35 -5.25 -16.86
CA THR A 36 -3.21 -4.16 -16.39
C THR A 36 -3.55 -4.33 -14.90
N GLY A 37 -3.28 -3.30 -14.10
CA GLY A 37 -3.69 -3.27 -12.68
C GLY A 37 -2.65 -3.79 -11.71
N SER A 38 -1.37 -3.81 -12.11
CA SER A 38 -0.29 -4.32 -11.27
C SER A 38 0.85 -3.31 -11.08
N ILE A 39 1.78 -3.65 -10.18
CA ILE A 39 2.92 -2.81 -9.83
C ILE A 39 3.84 -2.48 -11.02
N CYS A 40 3.79 -3.20 -12.13
CA CYS A 40 4.62 -2.89 -13.30
C CYS A 40 4.28 -1.58 -14.00
N GLU A 41 3.07 -1.06 -13.80
CA GLU A 41 2.65 0.21 -14.38
C GLU A 41 3.31 1.39 -13.67
N LYS A 42 3.83 1.13 -12.47
CA LYS A 42 4.39 2.15 -11.60
C LYS A 42 5.82 2.47 -12.03
N PRO A 43 6.17 3.75 -12.24
CA PRO A 43 7.52 4.15 -12.61
C PRO A 43 8.53 3.95 -11.47
N GLY A 44 8.04 3.90 -10.23
CA GLY A 44 8.85 3.76 -9.02
C GLY A 44 8.00 3.52 -7.78
N ALA A 45 8.64 3.69 -6.62
CA ALA A 45 7.97 3.65 -5.33
C ALA A 45 8.54 4.71 -4.37
N ARG A 46 7.68 5.24 -3.51
CA ARG A 46 8.04 6.17 -2.43
C ARG A 46 7.92 5.48 -1.08
N LEU A 47 9.00 5.47 -0.32
CA LEU A 47 8.99 4.97 1.06
C LEU A 47 8.24 5.94 1.98
N VAL A 48 7.12 5.48 2.54
CA VAL A 48 6.41 6.17 3.62
C VAL A 48 7.00 5.72 4.95
N THR A 49 7.65 6.64 5.65
CA THR A 49 8.25 6.35 6.96
C THR A 49 7.16 6.19 8.00
N ARG A 50 7.12 5.06 8.69
CA ARG A 50 6.06 4.77 9.65
C ARG A 50 6.12 5.69 10.88
N PRO A 51 4.97 6.20 11.35
CA PRO A 51 4.87 6.81 12.66
C PRO A 51 5.18 5.79 13.76
N LYS A 52 5.77 6.24 14.86
CA LYS A 52 6.20 5.37 15.96
C LYS A 52 5.02 4.60 16.55
N GLY A 53 5.15 3.28 16.64
CA GLY A 53 4.13 2.39 17.22
C GLY A 53 2.94 2.08 16.31
N VAL A 54 2.91 2.61 15.09
CA VAL A 54 1.86 2.32 14.11
C VAL A 54 2.26 1.12 13.26
N LYS A 55 1.35 0.15 13.11
CA LYS A 55 1.48 -1.02 12.23
C LYS A 55 1.36 -0.60 10.76
N ALA A 56 2.04 -1.30 9.86
CA ALA A 56 1.98 -1.05 8.43
C ALA A 56 0.55 -1.19 7.88
N SER A 57 -0.18 -2.23 8.30
CA SER A 57 -1.58 -2.42 7.90
C SER A 57 -2.49 -1.30 8.42
N THR A 58 -2.26 -0.81 9.64
CA THR A 58 -3.01 0.33 10.17
C THR A 58 -2.73 1.60 9.38
N LEU A 59 -1.46 1.85 9.04
CA LEU A 59 -1.08 3.00 8.21
C LEU A 59 -1.72 2.92 6.82
N LYS A 60 -1.58 1.79 6.13
CA LYS A 60 -2.22 1.52 4.82
C LYS A 60 -3.73 1.79 4.88
N ASN A 61 -4.44 1.16 5.81
CA ASN A 61 -5.88 1.33 5.97
C ASN A 61 -6.27 2.79 6.30
N THR A 62 -5.41 3.53 6.99
CA THR A 62 -5.66 4.95 7.28
C THR A 62 -5.53 5.79 6.01
N ILE A 63 -4.53 5.51 5.15
CA ILE A 63 -4.35 6.16 3.85
C ILE A 63 -5.58 5.89 2.96
N GLU A 64 -5.97 4.62 2.81
CA GLU A 64 -7.15 4.22 2.03
C GLU A 64 -8.44 4.87 2.51
N LEU A 65 -8.60 5.09 3.83
CA LEU A 65 -9.77 5.77 4.38
C LEU A 65 -9.70 7.29 4.20
N ALA A 66 -8.52 7.88 4.33
CA ALA A 66 -8.33 9.32 4.18
C ALA A 66 -8.56 9.78 2.75
N ASP A 67 -8.14 9.01 1.75
CA ASP A 67 -8.38 9.26 0.34
C ASP A 67 -9.89 9.41 0.02
N ARG A 68 -10.73 8.59 0.68
CA ARG A 68 -12.20 8.64 0.54
C ARG A 68 -12.85 9.89 1.14
N ALA A 69 -12.09 10.80 1.75
CA ALA A 69 -12.64 12.03 2.34
C ALA A 69 -13.28 12.94 1.27
N ASN A 70 -12.78 12.86 0.03
CA ASN A 70 -13.25 13.63 -1.11
C ASN A 70 -14.16 12.82 -2.05
N GLU A 71 -14.38 11.54 -1.77
CA GLU A 71 -15.16 10.66 -2.63
C GLU A 71 -16.64 11.07 -2.65
N LYS A 72 -17.24 11.04 -3.85
CA LYS A 72 -18.66 11.34 -4.04
C LYS A 72 -19.45 10.03 -4.02
N TRP A 73 -20.15 9.79 -2.92
CA TRP A 73 -20.92 8.58 -2.65
C TRP A 73 -22.30 8.63 -3.31
N TYR A 74 -22.36 8.64 -4.64
CA TYR A 74 -23.60 8.88 -5.42
C TYR A 74 -24.76 7.91 -5.13
N PHE A 75 -24.47 6.71 -4.63
CA PHE A 75 -25.46 5.64 -4.42
C PHE A 75 -25.78 5.35 -2.94
N ALA A 76 -25.13 6.04 -2.00
CA ALA A 76 -25.36 5.84 -0.57
C ALA A 76 -26.47 6.75 -0.04
N ASN A 77 -27.19 6.33 1.01
CA ASN A 77 -28.15 7.22 1.66
C ASN A 77 -27.44 8.31 2.50
N GLU A 78 -28.13 9.39 2.82
CA GLU A 78 -27.52 10.56 3.50
C GLU A 78 -26.83 10.20 4.83
N ALA A 79 -27.39 9.25 5.59
CA ALA A 79 -26.82 8.80 6.85
C ALA A 79 -25.51 8.01 6.66
N GLU A 80 -25.44 7.17 5.63
CA GLU A 80 -24.23 6.44 5.23
C GLU A 80 -23.15 7.39 4.73
N GLN A 81 -23.52 8.34 3.87
CA GLN A 81 -22.59 9.37 3.37
C GLN A 81 -21.97 10.15 4.53
N LYS A 82 -22.79 10.60 5.49
CA LYS A 82 -22.31 11.35 6.66
C LYS A 82 -21.37 10.52 7.53
N ARG A 83 -21.69 9.24 7.76
CA ARG A 83 -20.84 8.33 8.56
C ARG A 83 -19.52 8.01 7.84
N ALA A 84 -19.55 7.74 6.54
CA ALA A 84 -18.36 7.48 5.74
C ALA A 84 -17.44 8.70 5.71
N LYS A 85 -18.00 9.88 5.41
CA LYS A 85 -17.25 11.14 5.42
C LYS A 85 -16.63 11.45 6.78
N ALA A 86 -17.37 11.24 7.88
CA ALA A 86 -16.84 11.47 9.22
C ALA A 86 -15.65 10.52 9.55
N LYS A 87 -15.71 9.26 9.09
CA LYS A 87 -14.59 8.32 9.26
C LYS A 87 -13.38 8.73 8.43
N ALA A 88 -13.59 9.13 7.17
CA ALA A 88 -12.54 9.55 6.27
C ALA A 88 -11.84 10.84 6.74
N LEU A 89 -12.60 11.84 7.18
CA LEU A 89 -12.06 13.07 7.78
C LEU A 89 -11.22 12.76 9.04
N LYS A 90 -11.68 11.85 9.89
CA LYS A 90 -10.89 11.43 11.07
C LYS A 90 -9.58 10.76 10.68
N ALA A 91 -9.57 9.98 9.59
CA ALA A 91 -8.35 9.37 9.06
C ALA A 91 -7.40 10.43 8.48
N LEU A 92 -7.94 11.43 7.77
CA LEU A 92 -7.17 12.56 7.25
C LEU A 92 -6.53 13.38 8.39
N ASP A 93 -7.30 13.73 9.43
CA ASP A 93 -6.78 14.41 10.62
C ASP A 93 -5.65 13.60 11.29
N GLN A 94 -5.79 12.28 11.33
CA GLN A 94 -4.77 11.38 11.87
C GLN A 94 -3.49 11.38 11.02
N MET A 95 -3.62 11.43 9.69
CA MET A 95 -2.48 11.56 8.78
C MET A 95 -1.79 12.92 8.96
N HIS A 96 -2.54 14.01 9.04
CA HIS A 96 -2.00 15.34 9.36
C HIS A 96 -1.23 15.34 10.69
N ALA A 97 -1.74 14.65 11.71
CA ALA A 97 -1.04 14.52 12.99
C ALA A 97 0.26 13.70 12.89
N TRP A 98 0.36 12.78 11.94
CA TRP A 98 1.55 11.94 11.75
C TRP A 98 2.61 12.56 10.84
N PHE A 99 2.19 13.21 9.76
CA PHE A 99 3.07 13.63 8.66
C PHE A 99 3.07 15.14 8.41
N GLY A 100 2.10 15.86 8.96
CA GLY A 100 1.80 17.23 8.56
C GLY A 100 0.97 17.29 7.26
N GLU A 101 0.52 18.48 6.92
CA GLU A 101 -0.35 18.75 5.76
C GLU A 101 0.34 18.39 4.44
N TYR A 102 1.52 18.97 4.17
CA TYR A 102 2.24 18.78 2.90
C TYR A 102 2.53 17.31 2.57
N GLU A 103 3.07 16.55 3.52
CA GLU A 103 3.41 15.15 3.26
C GLU A 103 2.15 14.28 3.17
N THR A 104 1.07 14.64 3.87
CA THR A 104 -0.22 13.94 3.74
C THR A 104 -0.80 14.14 2.35
N ASP A 105 -0.83 15.38 1.84
CA ASP A 105 -1.32 15.67 0.50
C ASP A 105 -0.54 14.91 -0.57
N LEU A 106 0.79 14.83 -0.42
CA LEU A 106 1.65 14.09 -1.33
C LEU A 106 1.44 12.57 -1.26
N ILE A 107 1.25 12.01 -0.07
CA ILE A 107 0.95 10.58 0.10
C ILE A 107 -0.39 10.25 -0.56
N LEU A 108 -1.41 11.09 -0.34
CA LEU A 108 -2.74 10.87 -0.91
C LEU A 108 -2.75 11.07 -2.42
N SER A 109 -2.03 12.06 -2.95
CA SER A 109 -1.94 12.26 -4.39
C SER A 109 -1.27 11.07 -5.09
N LEU A 110 -0.19 10.53 -4.51
CA LEU A 110 0.48 9.34 -5.04
C LEU A 110 -0.36 8.07 -4.90
N PHE A 111 -1.19 7.98 -3.86
CA PHE A 111 -2.07 6.83 -3.66
C PHE A 111 -3.15 6.75 -4.74
N ASP A 112 -3.85 7.86 -5.01
CA ASP A 112 -4.94 7.94 -6.01
C ASP A 112 -4.41 7.93 -7.45
N ASP A 113 -3.21 8.46 -7.69
CA ASP A 113 -2.64 8.52 -9.03
C ASP A 113 -2.21 7.13 -9.52
N LYS A 114 -2.69 6.77 -10.71
CA LYS A 114 -2.42 5.49 -11.37
C LYS A 114 -1.03 5.43 -11.98
N TRP A 115 -0.50 6.56 -12.44
CA TRP A 115 0.69 6.65 -13.27
C TRP A 115 1.92 7.13 -12.51
N GLU A 116 1.73 7.70 -11.31
CA GLU A 116 2.82 8.07 -10.42
C GLU A 116 3.31 6.88 -9.57
N ASP A 117 4.37 7.11 -8.79
CA ASP A 117 5.01 6.13 -7.91
C ASP A 117 4.03 5.39 -6.98
N ALA A 118 4.30 4.10 -6.74
CA ALA A 118 3.62 3.34 -5.70
C ALA A 118 4.00 3.81 -4.29
N LEU A 119 3.13 3.60 -3.31
CA LEU A 119 3.52 3.76 -1.91
C LEU A 119 4.20 2.49 -1.40
N CYS A 120 5.23 2.66 -0.57
CA CYS A 120 5.98 1.57 0.04
C CYS A 120 6.04 1.75 1.56
N ILE A 121 5.79 0.67 2.33
CA ILE A 121 5.96 0.65 3.78
C ILE A 121 6.83 -0.55 4.20
N GLU A 122 7.72 -0.34 5.18
CA GLU A 122 8.46 -1.44 5.82
C GLU A 122 7.56 -2.22 6.79
N LEU A 123 7.50 -3.54 6.64
CA LEU A 123 6.83 -4.41 7.60
C LEU A 123 7.76 -4.70 8.80
N THR A 124 7.18 -4.78 10.01
CA THR A 124 7.92 -5.34 11.15
C THR A 124 7.85 -6.87 11.13
N LYS A 125 8.77 -7.54 11.82
CA LYS A 125 8.81 -9.01 11.87
C LYS A 125 7.49 -9.65 12.34
N SER A 126 6.74 -8.98 13.21
CA SER A 126 5.42 -9.43 13.68
C SER A 126 4.32 -9.31 12.63
N GLU A 127 4.59 -8.61 11.53
CA GLU A 127 3.67 -8.37 10.41
C GLU A 127 4.08 -9.17 9.17
N TYR A 128 5.13 -10.00 9.26
CA TYR A 128 5.55 -10.84 8.15
C TYR A 128 4.50 -11.93 7.90
N PRO A 129 4.22 -12.25 6.63
CA PRO A 129 3.38 -13.39 6.25
C PRO A 129 3.81 -14.66 7.01
N ASN A 130 2.86 -15.53 7.34
CA ASN A 130 3.09 -16.74 8.16
C ASN A 130 4.25 -17.59 7.63
N LYS A 131 4.37 -17.73 6.30
CA LYS A 131 5.49 -18.42 5.66
C LYS A 131 6.87 -17.91 6.07
N TYR A 132 7.01 -16.66 6.52
CA TYR A 132 8.29 -16.10 6.99
C TYR A 132 8.37 -15.91 8.51
N SER A 133 7.26 -16.04 9.24
CA SER A 133 7.19 -15.76 10.68
C SER A 133 6.94 -16.99 11.55
N ASP A 134 6.32 -18.05 11.02
CA ASP A 134 5.98 -19.27 11.76
C ASP A 134 6.80 -20.48 11.25
N PRO A 135 7.79 -20.98 12.01
CA PRO A 135 8.57 -22.16 11.65
C PRO A 135 7.77 -23.46 11.52
N THR A 136 6.52 -23.48 12.00
CA THR A 136 5.63 -24.63 11.90
C THR A 136 4.76 -24.61 10.64
N ASP A 137 4.77 -23.50 9.89
CA ASP A 137 4.06 -23.41 8.62
C ASP A 137 4.66 -24.38 7.59
N ARG A 138 3.79 -25.07 6.86
CA ARG A 138 4.20 -26.05 5.83
C ARG A 138 5.03 -25.41 4.71
N TYR A 139 4.83 -24.12 4.46
CA TYR A 139 5.54 -23.31 3.48
C TYR A 139 6.57 -22.40 4.14
N TYR A 140 7.03 -22.72 5.35
CA TYR A 140 8.01 -21.90 6.05
C TYR A 140 9.30 -21.72 5.23
N GLU A 141 9.65 -20.47 5.01
CA GLU A 141 10.84 -20.02 4.32
C GLU A 141 11.64 -19.12 5.26
N ARG A 142 12.96 -19.29 5.26
CA ARG A 142 13.85 -18.37 5.97
C ARG A 142 14.13 -17.17 5.09
N LEU A 143 13.82 -15.98 5.59
CA LEU A 143 14.27 -14.75 4.97
C LEU A 143 15.81 -14.71 4.89
N PRO A 144 16.39 -14.35 3.74
CA PRO A 144 17.83 -14.20 3.62
C PRO A 144 18.37 -13.18 4.62
N ARG A 145 19.63 -13.35 5.03
CA ARG A 145 20.22 -12.53 6.09
C ARG A 145 20.22 -11.04 5.71
N GLY A 146 19.59 -10.24 6.57
CA GLY A 146 19.49 -8.79 6.40
C GLY A 146 18.38 -8.34 5.45
N HIS A 147 17.57 -9.27 4.92
CA HIS A 147 16.37 -8.92 4.17
C HIS A 147 15.31 -8.40 5.13
N LYS A 148 14.50 -7.49 4.60
CA LYS A 148 13.30 -6.92 5.20
C LYS A 148 12.14 -7.18 4.24
N MET A 149 10.94 -7.16 4.78
CA MET A 149 9.72 -7.24 3.98
C MET A 149 9.17 -5.84 3.74
N TRP A 150 8.76 -5.59 2.50
CA TRP A 150 8.22 -4.33 2.03
C TRP A 150 6.85 -4.59 1.42
N ILE A 151 5.88 -3.77 1.78
CA ILE A 151 4.56 -3.77 1.14
C ILE A 151 4.49 -2.59 0.18
N PHE A 152 4.07 -2.86 -1.05
CA PHE A 152 3.81 -1.89 -2.09
C PHE A 152 2.32 -1.86 -2.40
N PHE A 153 1.75 -0.67 -2.51
CA PHE A 153 0.32 -0.48 -2.74
C PHE A 153 0.02 0.86 -3.41
N GLY A 154 -1.15 0.95 -4.02
CA GLY A 154 -1.66 2.14 -4.70
C GLY A 154 -2.72 1.78 -5.72
N MET A 155 -3.09 2.76 -6.56
CA MET A 155 -3.99 2.56 -7.68
C MET A 155 -3.24 2.18 -8.96
N ALA A 156 -3.77 1.23 -9.73
CA ALA A 156 -3.30 0.89 -11.06
C ALA A 156 -4.50 0.86 -12.05
N SER A 157 -4.23 0.76 -13.35
CA SER A 157 -5.31 0.73 -14.35
C SER A 157 -6.12 -0.57 -14.27
N SER A 158 -7.43 -0.56 -14.57
CA SER A 158 -8.28 -1.77 -14.59
C SER A 158 -8.51 -2.31 -15.99
#